data_AF-A0A6A4BWS4-F1
#
_entry.id   AF-A0A6A4BWS4-F1
#
_cell.length_a   1.000
_cell.length_b   1.000
_cell.length_c   1.000
_cell.angle_alpha   90.00
_cell.angle_beta   90.00
_cell.angle_gamma   90.00
#
_symmetry.space_group_name_H-M   'P 1'
#
loop_
_entity.id
_entity.type
_entity.pdbx_description
1 polymer ?
#
loop_
_entity_poly.entity_id
_entity_poly.type
_entity_poly.pdbx_seq_one_letter_code
_entity_poly.pdbx_strand_id
1 'polypeptide(L)'
;MGWSRWLTATNAFHRLGYFATLCWAQGTNKDNKGNQHSTIMLKIASIKWFHRCYRDLLLPMTPRLTLLLQGIKRLSSPKQKKQPITTPFLRLLRRTLDFSRPRQRLLWGSVLIGYFFMLRRSEYIRIG
;
A
#
# COMPACT_ATOMS: atom_id res chain seq x y z
N MET A 1 19.40 -5.67 16.29
CA MET A 1 18.83 -6.20 17.55
C MET A 1 18.80 -7.72 17.47
N GLY A 2 19.61 -8.43 18.26
CA GLY A 2 19.73 -9.90 18.25
C GLY A 2 18.54 -10.62 18.89
N TRP A 3 17.32 -10.28 18.50
CA TRP A 3 16.12 -10.91 19.03
C TRP A 3 15.87 -12.28 18.40
N SER A 4 15.36 -13.22 19.19
CA SER A 4 14.83 -14.48 18.66
C SER A 4 13.79 -14.20 17.57
N ARG A 5 13.91 -14.93 16.45
CA ARG A 5 13.01 -14.85 15.29
C ARG A 5 11.54 -15.09 15.65
N TRP A 6 11.29 -15.84 16.73
CA TRP A 6 9.96 -16.19 17.16
C TRP A 6 9.45 -15.24 18.23
N LEU A 7 8.26 -14.70 18.00
CA LEU A 7 7.50 -13.96 19.01
C LEU A 7 6.79 -14.94 19.94
N THR A 8 6.70 -14.59 21.22
CA THR A 8 5.82 -15.25 22.19
C THR A 8 4.59 -14.38 22.44
N ALA A 9 3.48 -14.97 22.89
CA ALA A 9 2.25 -14.22 23.19
C ALA A 9 2.50 -13.06 24.18
N THR A 10 3.40 -13.26 25.14
CA THR A 10 3.79 -12.26 26.15
C THR A 10 4.59 -11.09 25.57
N ASN A 11 5.51 -11.35 24.65
CA ASN A 11 6.42 -10.33 24.11
C ASN A 11 5.94 -9.72 22.79
N ALA A 12 4.92 -10.30 22.16
CA ALA A 12 4.41 -9.88 20.87
C ALA A 12 3.96 -8.42 20.86
N PHE A 13 3.22 -7.97 21.89
CA PHE A 13 2.78 -6.58 21.98
C PHE A 13 3.97 -5.60 21.95
N HIS A 14 4.95 -5.78 22.83
CA HIS A 14 6.10 -4.88 22.96
C HIS A 14 6.92 -4.84 21.67
N ARG A 15 7.21 -6.00 21.08
CA ARG A 15 8.02 -6.10 19.87
C ARG A 15 7.29 -5.58 18.64
N LEU A 16 6.00 -5.89 18.48
CA LEU A 16 5.19 -5.35 17.38
C LEU A 16 4.98 -3.85 17.51
N GLY A 17 4.78 -3.35 18.73
CA GLY A 17 4.68 -1.92 19.01
C GLY A 17 5.97 -1.19 18.66
N TYR A 18 7.12 -1.68 19.12
CA TYR A 18 8.43 -1.11 18.78
C TYR A 18 8.73 -1.18 17.28
N PHE A 19 8.40 -2.30 16.65
CA PHE A 19 8.52 -2.44 15.20
C PHE A 19 7.64 -1.43 14.45
N ALA A 20 6.40 -1.21 14.91
CA ALA A 20 5.48 -0.24 14.32
C ALA A 20 6.00 1.20 14.46
N THR A 21 6.53 1.57 15.63
CA THR A 21 7.09 2.91 15.86
C THR A 21 8.35 3.15 15.04
N LEU A 22 9.25 2.16 14.93
CA LEU A 22 10.41 2.24 14.04
C LEU A 22 9.99 2.40 12.57
N CYS A 23 9.04 1.57 12.12
CA CYS A 23 8.50 1.68 10.77
C CYS A 23 7.88 3.05 10.51
N TRP A 24 7.23 3.65 11.50
CA TRP A 24 6.62 4.96 11.39
C TRP A 24 7.64 6.11 11.40
N ALA A 25 8.70 6.01 12.22
CA ALA A 25 9.70 7.07 12.34
C ALA A 25 10.67 7.12 11.15
N GLN A 26 11.23 5.97 10.77
CA GLN A 26 12.33 5.89 9.79
C GLN A 26 11.95 5.12 8.53
N GLY A 27 10.92 4.27 8.58
CA GLY A 27 10.58 3.40 7.45
C GLY A 27 11.70 2.44 7.06
N THR A 28 11.56 1.79 5.91
CA THR A 28 12.58 0.87 5.35
C THR A 28 12.90 1.21 3.90
N ASN A 29 12.68 2.47 3.49
CA ASN A 29 12.94 2.96 2.14
C ASN A 29 14.29 3.66 2.07
N LYS A 30 14.80 3.89 0.85
CA LYS A 30 16.10 4.54 0.63
C LYS A 30 16.17 5.95 1.22
N ASP A 31 15.03 6.62 1.35
CA ASP A 31 14.93 8.00 1.85
C ASP A 31 14.80 8.08 3.39
N ASN A 32 14.82 6.93 4.10
CA ASN A 32 14.54 6.84 5.54
C ASN A 32 13.26 7.60 5.97
N LYS A 33 12.25 7.60 5.11
CA LYS A 33 10.93 8.18 5.37
C LYS A 33 10.03 7.14 5.99
N GLY A 34 9.39 7.53 7.09
CA GLY A 34 8.33 6.81 7.78
C GLY A 34 7.32 6.13 6.85
N ASN A 35 7.03 4.86 7.14
CA ASN A 35 6.00 4.10 6.44
C ASN A 35 4.62 4.67 6.76
N GLN A 36 3.75 4.69 5.74
CA GLN A 36 2.34 5.01 5.92
C GLN A 36 1.65 3.94 6.79
N HIS A 37 0.64 4.36 7.57
CA HIS A 37 -0.10 3.47 8.47
C HIS A 37 -0.59 2.18 7.79
N SER A 38 -1.11 2.25 6.55
CA SER A 38 -1.56 1.06 5.82
C SER A 38 -0.42 0.06 5.54
N THR A 39 0.78 0.57 5.26
CA THR A 39 1.98 -0.26 5.03
C THR A 39 2.45 -0.92 6.33
N ILE A 40 2.39 -0.20 7.46
CA ILE A 40 2.73 -0.75 8.78
C ILE A 40 1.76 -1.89 9.13
N MET A 41 0.45 -1.67 8.94
CA MET A 41 -0.57 -2.70 9.15
C MET A 41 -0.33 -3.94 8.29
N LEU A 42 0.05 -3.76 7.03
CA LEU A 42 0.39 -4.86 6.14
C LEU A 42 1.62 -5.64 6.63
N LYS A 43 2.69 -4.95 7.04
CA LYS A 43 3.89 -5.60 7.61
C LYS A 43 3.56 -6.40 8.87
N ILE A 44 2.74 -5.85 9.77
CA ILE A 44 2.27 -6.57 10.97
C ILE A 44 1.45 -7.80 10.56
N ALA A 45 0.54 -7.67 9.59
CA ALA A 45 -0.24 -8.80 9.09
C ALA A 45 0.66 -9.90 8.51
N SER A 46 1.70 -9.55 7.74
CA SER A 46 2.69 -10.51 7.23
C SER A 46 3.45 -11.21 8.37
N ILE A 47 3.83 -10.49 9.43
CA ILE A 47 4.47 -11.09 10.61
C ILE A 47 3.52 -12.08 11.29
N LYS A 48 2.25 -11.71 11.48
CA LYS A 48 1.24 -12.59 12.08
C LYS A 48 1.01 -13.84 11.22
N TRP A 49 0.88 -13.66 9.91
CA TRP A 49 0.73 -14.75 8.95
C TRP A 49 1.92 -15.71 9.01
N PHE A 50 3.15 -15.20 9.04
CA PHE A 50 4.35 -16.03 9.17
C PHE A 50 4.33 -16.86 10.45
N HIS A 51 3.96 -16.28 11.60
CA HIS A 51 3.88 -17.03 12.85
C HIS A 51 2.78 -18.09 12.82
N ARG A 52 1.64 -17.79 12.19
CA ARG A 52 0.55 -18.75 11.99
C ARG A 52 0.98 -19.91 11.09
N CYS A 53 1.63 -19.65 9.97
CA CYS A 53 2.00 -20.69 9.01
C CYS A 53 3.08 -21.66 9.54
N TYR A 54 4.06 -21.16 10.31
CA TYR A 54 5.23 -21.98 10.68
C TYR A 54 5.22 -22.48 12.13
N ARG A 55 4.37 -21.94 13.01
CA ARG A 55 4.31 -22.32 14.44
C ARG A 55 2.90 -22.48 14.97
N ASP A 56 1.90 -22.40 14.09
CA ASP A 56 0.48 -22.31 14.42
C ASP A 56 0.13 -21.24 15.47
N LEU A 57 1.01 -20.25 15.64
CA LEU A 57 0.92 -19.28 16.72
C LEU A 57 0.04 -18.09 16.30
N LEU A 58 -1.07 -17.90 17.01
CA LEU A 58 -1.92 -16.72 16.88
C LEU A 58 -1.38 -15.57 17.73
N LEU A 59 -1.01 -14.48 17.06
CA LEU A 59 -0.59 -13.25 17.72
C LEU A 59 -1.78 -12.27 17.82
N PRO A 60 -2.44 -12.16 18.99
CA PRO A 60 -3.64 -11.34 19.13
C PRO A 60 -3.32 -9.86 18.94
N MET A 61 -4.32 -9.11 18.47
CA MET A 61 -4.25 -7.65 18.49
C MET A 61 -4.66 -7.17 19.87
N THR A 62 -3.70 -6.93 20.75
CA THR A 62 -4.03 -6.43 22.10
C THR A 62 -4.63 -5.02 22.02
N PRO A 63 -5.46 -4.61 22.98
CA PRO A 63 -6.04 -3.27 23.00
C PRO A 63 -4.95 -2.19 23.03
N ARG A 64 -3.84 -2.46 23.74
CA ARG A 64 -2.68 -1.56 23.81
C ARG A 64 -1.96 -1.41 22.46
N LEU A 65 -1.84 -2.50 21.67
CA LEU A 65 -1.30 -2.43 20.30
C LEU A 65 -2.22 -1.62 19.39
N THR A 66 -3.53 -1.85 19.54
CA THR A 66 -4.56 -1.16 18.75
C THR A 66 -4.54 0.34 19.01
N LEU A 67 -4.45 0.74 20.28
CA LEU A 67 -4.34 2.15 20.68
C LEU A 67 -3.07 2.80 20.10
N LEU A 68 -1.93 2.10 20.17
CA LEU A 68 -0.68 2.57 19.57
C LEU A 68 -0.82 2.78 18.06
N LEU A 69 -1.41 1.81 17.34
CA LEU A 69 -1.61 1.90 15.89
C LEU A 69 -2.61 3.00 15.51
N GLN A 70 -3.65 3.22 16.32
CA GLN A 70 -4.56 4.35 16.16
C GLN A 70 -3.85 5.70 16.36
N GLY A 71 -2.97 5.78 17.36
CA GLY A 71 -2.10 6.96 17.57
C GLY A 71 -1.23 7.24 16.34
N ILE A 72 -0.54 6.21 15.83
CA ILE A 72 0.24 6.31 14.59
C ILE A 72 -0.64 6.75 13.42
N LYS A 73 -1.83 6.18 13.26
CA LYS A 73 -2.77 6.55 12.19
C LYS A 73 -3.14 8.03 12.26
N ARG A 74 -3.42 8.53 13.46
CA ARG A 74 -3.83 9.93 13.70
C ARG A 74 -2.70 10.91 13.43
N LEU A 75 -1.47 10.54 13.81
CA LEU A 75 -0.29 11.39 13.65
C LEU A 75 0.36 11.26 12.25
N SER A 76 0.02 10.23 11.49
CA SER A 76 0.50 10.06 10.12
C SER A 76 -0.12 11.13 9.21
N SER A 77 0.70 11.67 8.30
CA SER A 77 0.20 12.56 7.26
C SER A 77 -0.90 11.88 6.43
N PRO A 78 -1.94 12.61 6.02
CA PRO A 78 -3.01 12.03 5.22
C PRO A 78 -2.44 11.44 3.93
N LYS A 79 -2.97 10.26 3.55
CA LYS A 79 -2.58 9.60 2.31
C LYS A 79 -2.91 10.53 1.13
N GLN A 80 -1.89 11.00 0.43
CA GLN A 80 -2.06 11.75 -0.80
C GLN A 80 -2.75 10.84 -1.82
N LYS A 81 -4.01 11.15 -2.13
CA LYS A 81 -4.76 10.47 -3.19
C LYS A 81 -4.30 11.05 -4.53
N LYS A 82 -4.13 10.19 -5.53
CA LYS A 82 -3.98 10.65 -6.91
C LYS A 82 -5.28 11.35 -7.33
N GLN A 83 -5.16 12.44 -8.07
CA GLN A 83 -6.33 13.11 -8.62
C GLN A 83 -7.02 12.17 -9.63
N PRO A 84 -8.36 12.11 -9.62
CA PRO A 84 -9.07 11.34 -10.63
C PRO A 84 -8.82 11.95 -12.01
N ILE A 85 -8.73 11.11 -13.03
CA ILE A 85 -8.80 11.58 -14.41
C ILE A 85 -10.23 12.09 -14.62
N THR A 86 -10.38 13.28 -15.18
CA THR A 86 -11.68 13.91 -15.45
C THR A 86 -11.89 14.06 -16.96
N THR A 87 -13.12 14.30 -17.38
CA THR A 87 -13.45 14.46 -18.81
C THR A 87 -12.69 15.60 -19.50
N PRO A 88 -12.35 16.75 -18.85
CA PRO A 88 -11.42 17.73 -19.42
C PRO A 88 -10.03 17.16 -19.74
N PHE A 89 -9.44 16.31 -18.88
CA PHE A 89 -8.14 15.70 -19.16
C PHE A 89 -8.19 14.80 -20.40
N LEU A 90 -9.27 14.05 -20.59
CA LEU A 90 -9.45 13.25 -21.80
C LEU A 90 -9.56 14.11 -23.06
N ARG A 91 -10.30 15.23 -23.00
CA ARG A 91 -10.40 16.17 -24.11
C ARG A 91 -9.05 16.81 -24.44
N LEU A 92 -8.25 17.15 -23.43
CA LEU A 92 -6.91 17.67 -23.62
C LEU A 92 -6.00 16.61 -24.28
N LEU A 93 -6.02 15.38 -23.78
CA LEU A 93 -5.26 14.27 -24.35
C LEU A 93 -5.65 14.01 -25.80
N ARG A 94 -6.95 14.04 -26.13
CA ARG A 94 -7.41 13.87 -27.52
C ARG A 94 -6.80 14.90 -28.46
N ARG A 95 -6.68 16.16 -28.01
CA ARG A 95 -6.13 17.27 -28.82
C ARG A 95 -4.64 17.13 -29.09
N THR A 96 -3.91 16.40 -28.25
CA THR A 96 -2.46 16.20 -28.41
C THR A 96 -2.10 14.96 -29.23
N LEU A 97 -3.08 14.13 -29.59
CA LEU A 97 -2.87 12.91 -30.39
C LEU A 97 -3.03 13.18 -31.88
N ASP A 98 -2.11 12.65 -32.68
CA ASP A 98 -2.19 12.62 -34.15
C ASP A 98 -2.86 11.33 -34.60
N PHE A 99 -4.11 11.46 -35.04
CA PHE A 99 -4.94 10.33 -35.48
C PHE A 99 -4.48 9.73 -36.82
N SER A 100 -3.56 10.37 -37.54
CA SER A 100 -2.92 9.79 -38.73
C SER A 100 -2.07 8.58 -38.34
N ARG A 101 -1.52 8.56 -37.12
CA ARG A 101 -0.66 7.47 -36.63
C ARG A 101 -1.50 6.34 -36.02
N PRO A 102 -1.43 5.10 -36.55
CA PRO A 102 -2.24 3.99 -36.07
C PRO A 102 -1.99 3.65 -34.58
N ARG A 103 -0.75 3.80 -34.10
CA ARG A 103 -0.41 3.58 -32.68
C ARG A 103 -1.12 4.56 -31.74
N GLN A 104 -1.28 5.81 -32.15
CA GLN A 104 -1.96 6.82 -31.33
C GLN A 104 -3.48 6.65 -31.35
N ARG A 105 -4.05 6.16 -32.46
CA ARG A 105 -5.46 5.71 -32.52
C ARG A 105 -5.74 4.57 -31.54
N LEU A 106 -4.85 3.57 -31.51
CA LEU A 106 -4.94 2.45 -30.57
C LEU A 106 -4.88 2.96 -29.13
N LEU A 107 -3.88 3.80 -28.80
CA LEU A 107 -3.74 4.40 -27.48
C LEU A 107 -5.01 5.16 -27.04
N TRP A 108 -5.62 5.93 -27.95
CA TRP A 108 -6.86 6.64 -27.64
C TRP A 108 -8.00 5.69 -27.29
N GLY A 109 -8.20 4.64 -28.09
CA GLY A 109 -9.18 3.59 -27.81
C GLY A 109 -8.93 2.90 -26.46
N SER A 110 -7.67 2.58 -26.16
CA SER A 110 -7.22 2.03 -24.88
C SER A 110 -7.62 2.90 -23.69
N VAL A 111 -7.35 4.20 -23.77
CA VAL A 111 -7.65 5.16 -22.71
C VAL A 111 -9.16 5.29 -22.51
N LEU A 112 -9.95 5.33 -23.60
CA LEU A 112 -11.41 5.40 -23.51
C LEU A 112 -12.00 4.17 -22.82
N ILE A 113 -11.57 2.96 -23.21
CA ILE A 113 -12.01 1.71 -22.58
C ILE A 113 -11.62 1.72 -21.09
N GLY A 114 -10.36 2.04 -20.78
CA GLY A 114 -9.90 2.10 -19.40
C GLY A 114 -10.64 3.12 -18.53
N TYR A 115 -10.99 4.28 -19.09
CA TYR A 115 -11.71 5.33 -18.38
C TYR A 115 -13.18 4.98 -18.14
N PHE A 116 -13.92 4.61 -19.19
CA PHE A 116 -15.37 4.38 -19.09
C PHE A 116 -15.71 3.09 -18.34
N PHE A 117 -14.89 2.05 -18.46
CA PHE A 117 -15.05 0.81 -17.70
C PHE A 117 -14.29 0.80 -16.38
N MET A 118 -13.57 1.88 -16.04
CA MET A 118 -12.79 2.04 -14.81
C MET A 118 -11.80 0.88 -14.57
N LEU A 119 -11.20 0.38 -15.65
CA LEU A 119 -10.36 -0.82 -15.62
C LEU A 119 -9.07 -0.58 -14.86
N ARG A 120 -8.65 -1.59 -14.10
CA ARG A 120 -7.31 -1.63 -13.52
C ARG A 120 -6.29 -1.96 -14.61
N ARG A 121 -5.05 -1.49 -14.41
CA ARG A 121 -3.93 -1.81 -15.31
C ARG A 121 -3.78 -3.32 -15.58
N SER A 122 -3.99 -4.16 -14.58
CA SER A 122 -3.89 -5.62 -14.68
C SER A 122 -5.04 -6.27 -15.44
N GLU A 123 -6.19 -5.62 -15.54
CA GLU A 123 -7.33 -6.08 -16.34
C GLU A 123 -7.17 -5.67 -17.80
N TYR A 124 -6.54 -4.52 -18.02
CA TYR A 124 -6.31 -3.95 -19.34
C TYR A 124 -5.11 -4.58 -20.08
N ILE A 125 -4.03 -4.86 -19.34
CA ILE A 125 -2.81 -5.45 -19.89
C ILE A 125 -2.73 -6.87 -19.35
N ARG A 126 -2.90 -7.86 -20.23
CA ARG A 126 -2.62 -9.26 -19.91
C ARG A 126 -1.10 -9.42 -19.81
N ILE A 127 -0.57 -9.10 -18.64
CA ILE A 127 0.80 -9.43 -18.25
C ILE A 127 0.73 -10.89 -17.81
N GLY A 128 1.00 -11.79 -18.75
CA GLY A 128 1.36 -13.18 -18.46
C GLY A 128 2.83 -13.25 -18.10
#